data_AF-A0A1H5L420-F1
#
_entry.id   AF-A0A1H5L420-F1
#
_cell.length_a   1.000
_cell.length_b   1.000
_cell.length_c   1.000
_cell.angle_alpha   90.00
_cell.angle_beta   90.00
_cell.angle_gamma   90.00
#
_symmetry.space_group_name_H-M   'P 1'
#
loop_
_entity.id
_entity.type
_entity.pdbx_description
1 polymer ?
#
loop_
_entity_poly.entity_id
_entity_poly.type
_entity_poly.pdbx_seq_one_letter_code
_entity_poly.pdbx_strand_id
1 'polypeptide(L)' 'MNRSPRNKYFTLLIGIAFLGYGSYRLISFYLGADYNTFRIIVDIILVLLGAWDIYRFIKISRKK' A
#
# COMPACT_ATOMS: atom_id res chain seq x y z
N MET A 1 -14.58 16.33 1.80
CA MET A 1 -13.37 16.52 0.98
C MET A 1 -13.69 16.25 -0.48
N ASN A 2 -13.76 17.29 -1.30
CA ASN A 2 -14.01 17.19 -2.74
C ASN A 2 -12.76 16.57 -3.40
N ARG A 3 -12.77 15.25 -3.64
CA ARG A 3 -11.61 14.55 -4.24
C ARG A 3 -11.56 14.89 -5.73
N SER A 4 -10.92 16.02 -6.04
CA SER A 4 -10.55 16.36 -7.42
C SER A 4 -9.89 15.13 -8.07
N PRO A 5 -10.21 14.78 -9.33
CA PRO A 5 -9.69 13.59 -10.00
C PRO A 5 -8.16 13.49 -9.96
N ARG A 6 -7.44 14.62 -9.88
CA ARG A 6 -5.98 14.68 -9.67
C ARG A 6 -5.54 14.00 -8.37
N ASN A 7 -6.28 14.18 -7.28
CA ASN A 7 -5.94 13.58 -5.98
C ASN A 7 -6.18 12.07 -5.97
N LYS A 8 -7.07 11.57 -6.84
CA LYS A 8 -7.41 10.15 -6.93
C LYS A 8 -6.26 9.31 -7.50
N TYR A 9 -5.55 9.84 -8.50
CA TYR A 9 -4.35 9.19 -9.06
C TYR A 9 -3.16 9.26 -8.11
N PHE A 10 -3.00 10.36 -7.36
CA PHE A 10 -1.98 10.46 -6.32
C PHE A 10 -2.18 9.41 -5.20
N THR A 11 -3.41 9.24 -4.71
CA THR A 11 -3.70 8.21 -3.69
C THR A 11 -3.43 6.80 -4.23
N LEU A 12 -3.71 6.54 -5.51
CA LEU A 12 -3.40 5.27 -6.15
C LEU A 12 -1.89 5.03 -6.24
N LEU A 13 -1.12 6.02 -6.69
CA LEU A 13 0.33 5.94 -6.82
C LEU A 13 1.00 5.70 -5.45
N ILE A 14 0.52 6.39 -4.42
CA ILE A 14 0.95 6.18 -3.02
C ILE A 14 0.59 4.76 -2.56
N GLY A 15 -0.63 4.29 -2.85
CA GLY A 15 -1.05 2.93 -2.51
C GLY A 15 -0.17 1.86 -3.17
N ILE A 16 0.16 2.01 -4.45
CA ILE A 16 1.08 1.12 -5.17
C ILE A 16 2.49 1.19 -4.57
N ALA A 17 3.00 2.38 -4.27
CA ALA A 17 4.33 2.54 -3.67
C ALA A 17 4.41 1.86 -2.29
N PHE A 18 3.39 2.01 -1.46
CA PHE A 18 3.32 1.35 -0.15
C PHE A 18 3.17 -0.17 -0.25
N LEU A 19 2.36 -0.66 -1.20
CA LEU A 19 2.20 -2.09 -1.43
C LEU A 19 3.51 -2.70 -1.94
N GLY A 20 4.15 -2.08 -2.93
CA GLY A 20 5.44 -2.53 -3.47
C GLY A 20 6.57 -2.51 -2.44
N TYR A 21 6.75 -1.40 -1.72
CA TYR A 21 7.81 -1.27 -0.71
C TYR A 21 7.57 -2.18 0.50
N GLY A 22 6.33 -2.25 0.99
CA GLY A 22 5.95 -3.12 2.10
C GLY A 22 6.12 -4.60 1.77
N SER A 23 5.69 -5.03 0.57
CA SER A 23 5.91 -6.39 0.09
C SER A 23 7.39 -6.71 -0.12
N TYR A 24 8.19 -5.80 -0.69
CA TYR A 24 9.63 -5.98 -0.84
C TYR A 24 10.35 -6.19 0.50
N ARG A 25 9.99 -5.40 1.53
CA ARG A 25 10.54 -5.57 2.88
C ARG A 25 10.13 -6.88 3.52
N LEU A 26 8.87 -7.28 3.38
CA LEU A 26 8.37 -8.56 3.88
C LEU A 26 9.11 -9.75 3.24
N ILE A 27 9.37 -9.68 1.93
CA ILE A 27 10.16 -10.70 1.22
C ILE A 27 11.61 -10.67 1.71
N SER A 28 12.20 -9.49 1.90
CA SER A 28 13.57 -9.36 2.43
C SER A 28 13.70 -9.95 3.84
N PHE A 29 12.68 -9.78 4.68
CA PHE A 29 12.60 -10.44 5.99
C PHE A 29 12.54 -11.96 5.84
N TYR A 30 11.69 -12.47 4.94
CA TYR A 30 11.61 -13.90 4.67
C TYR A 30 12.94 -14.49 4.17
N LEU A 31 13.75 -13.70 3.45
CA LEU A 31 15.08 -14.07 2.98
C LEU A 31 16.19 -13.98 4.05
N GLY A 32 15.85 -13.70 5.31
CA GLY A 32 16.79 -13.74 6.42
C GLY A 32 17.45 -12.41 6.77
N ALA A 33 16.90 -11.27 6.30
CA ALA A 33 17.37 -9.97 6.76
C ALA A 33 17.00 -9.76 8.25
N ASP A 34 17.93 -9.21 9.03
CA ASP A 34 17.69 -8.82 10.42
C ASP A 34 16.64 -7.71 10.49
N TYR A 35 15.42 -8.09 10.84
CA TYR A 35 14.31 -7.17 11.04
C TYR A 35 13.82 -7.21 12.48
N ASN A 36 13.64 -6.02 13.03
CA ASN A 36 13.05 -5.84 14.34
C ASN A 36 11.53 -6.00 14.26
N THR A 37 10.89 -6.64 15.25
CA THR A 37 9.44 -6.94 15.27
C THR A 37 8.58 -5.69 14.98
N PHE A 38 9.02 -4.53 15.47
CA PHE A 38 8.39 -3.24 15.18
C PHE A 38 8.31 -2.92 13.67
N ARG A 39 9.37 -3.19 12.91
CA ARG A 39 9.41 -2.95 11.46
C ARG A 39 8.44 -3.86 10.71
N ILE A 40 8.35 -5.12 11.11
CA ILE A 40 7.44 -6.10 10.49
C ILE A 40 5.98 -5.66 10.68
N ILE A 41 5.61 -5.22 11.89
CA ILE A 41 4.25 -4.72 12.18
C ILE A 41 3.93 -3.50 11.30
N VAL A 42 4.86 -2.57 11.18
CA VAL A 42 4.70 -1.38 10.34
C VAL A 42 4.55 -1.76 8.87
N ASP A 43 5.35 -2.70 8.36
CA ASP A 43 5.29 -3.15 6.98
C ASP A 43 3.95 -3.86 6.67
N ILE A 44 3.41 -4.65 7.60
CA ILE A 44 2.08 -5.27 7.45
C ILE A 44 0.99 -4.20 7.35
N ILE A 45 1.01 -3.18 8.22
CA ILE A 45 0.03 -2.08 8.19
C ILE A 45 0.12 -1.29 6.88
N LEU A 46 1.34 -1.04 6.39
CA LEU A 46 1.60 -0.38 5.11
C LEU A 46 1.03 -1.16 3.92
N VAL A 47 1.24 -2.47 3.88
CA VAL A 47 0.69 -3.34 2.84
C VAL A 47 -0.83 -3.35 2.88
N LEU A 48 -1.44 -3.46 4.07
CA LEU A 48 -2.89 -3.45 4.23
C LEU A 48 -3.52 -2.12 3.79
N LEU A 49 -2.90 -0.99 4.17
CA LEU A 49 -3.34 0.35 3.73
C LEU A 49 -3.23 0.51 2.22
N GLY A 50 -2.09 0.13 1.62
CA GLY A 50 -1.88 0.18 0.17
C GLY A 50 -2.89 -0.69 -0.59
N ALA A 51 -3.13 -1.93 -0.13
CA ALA A 51 -4.11 -2.82 -0.70
C ALA A 51 -5.54 -2.25 -0.61
N TRP A 52 -5.89 -1.64 0.52
CA TRP A 52 -7.19 -1.00 0.71
C TRP A 52 -7.43 0.19 -0.24
N ASP A 53 -6.42 1.05 -0.42
CA ASP A 53 -6.53 2.20 -1.31
C ASP A 53 -6.65 1.77 -2.78
N ILE A 54 -5.88 0.76 -3.21
CA ILE A 54 -6.01 0.17 -4.55
C ILE A 54 -7.39 -0.48 -4.72
N TYR A 55 -7.85 -1.28 -3.76
CA TYR A 55 -9.17 -1.90 -3.79
C TYR A 55 -10.29 -0.86 -3.91
N ARG A 56 -10.22 0.21 -3.12
CA ARG A 56 -11.17 1.33 -3.18
C ARG A 56 -11.10 2.02 -4.53
N PHE A 57 -9.91 2.24 -5.09
CA PHE A 57 -9.77 2.83 -6.43
C PHE A 57 -10.42 1.96 -7.50
N ILE A 58 -10.11 0.66 -7.53
CA ILE A 58 -10.68 -0.31 -8.49
C ILE A 58 -12.20 -0.34 -8.36
N LYS A 59 -12.73 -0.43 -7.14
CA LYS A 59 -14.17 -0.45 -6.87
C LYS A 59 -14.88 0.82 -7.33
N ILE A 60 -14.27 1.99 -7.13
CA ILE A 60 -14.83 3.25 -7.63
C ILE A 60 -14.72 3.33 -9.16
N SER A 61 -13.64 2.82 -9.75
CA SER A 61 -13.45 2.80 -11.21
C SER A 61 -14.41 1.86 -11.93
N ARG A 62 -14.87 0.78 -11.27
CA ARG A 62 -15.84 -0.19 -11.81
C ARG A 62 -17.30 0.28 -11.75
N LYS A 63 -17.60 1.32 -10.98
CA LYS A 63 -18.95 1.91 -10.83
C LYS A 63 -19.22 3.05 -11.82
N LYS A 64 -18.28 3.33 -12.71
CA LYS A 64 -18.37 4.37 -13.74
C LYS A 64 -18.44 3.69 -15.09
#